data_AF-A0A918DE47-F1
#
_entry.id   AF-A0A918DE47-F1
#
_cell.length_a   1.000
_cell.length_b   1.000
_cell.length_c   1.000
_cell.angle_alpha   90.00
_cell.angle_beta   90.00
_cell.angle_gamma   90.00
#
_symmetry.space_group_name_H-M   'P 1'
#
loop_
_entity.id
_entity.type
_entity.pdbx_description
1 polymer ?
#
loop_
_entity_poly.entity_id
_entity_poly.type
_entity_poly.pdbx_seq_one_letter_code
_entity_poly.pdbx_strand_id
1 'polypeptide(L)'
;MNVLVPREGPPWNWSEQNAMLRRAVAAGVRQIMTPVRPMVLTKLERQMISAFTAEYLGEPHCVALFGEWLSETALDLAIRISDAAEQAARPDPYGSLPGFSACRAERNGATWHVDPALLAQIGPRMAAALVYAHQSLMDPDLPTDAGELLAMGWSPEGVAEIDGVVAFVRQMAILRWIDKGAALPVQRIP
;
A
#
# COMPACT_ATOMS: atom_id res chain seq x y z
N MET A 1 49.56 -30.23 -7.77
CA MET A 1 49.49 -28.79 -8.05
C MET A 1 48.02 -28.46 -8.26
N ASN A 2 47.30 -28.06 -7.19
CA ASN A 2 45.87 -27.76 -7.27
C ASN A 2 45.71 -26.28 -7.64
N VAL A 3 45.18 -26.02 -8.83
CA VAL A 3 44.78 -24.68 -9.26
C VAL A 3 43.45 -24.37 -8.59
N LEU A 4 43.44 -23.41 -7.66
CA LEU A 4 42.22 -22.85 -7.12
C LEU A 4 41.55 -22.03 -8.23
N VAL A 5 40.44 -22.55 -8.77
CA VAL A 5 39.55 -21.77 -9.63
C VAL A 5 38.78 -20.80 -8.72
N PRO A 6 38.77 -19.48 -8.98
CA PRO A 6 37.95 -18.55 -8.22
C PRO A 6 36.48 -18.97 -8.34
N ARG A 7 35.76 -19.04 -7.21
CA ARG A 7 34.29 -19.11 -7.26
C ARG A 7 33.81 -17.79 -7.88
N GLU A 8 33.38 -17.84 -9.13
CA GLU A 8 32.63 -16.73 -9.71
C GLU A 8 31.43 -16.43 -8.80
N GLY A 9 31.33 -15.18 -8.34
CA GLY A 9 30.14 -14.72 -7.63
C GLY A 9 28.91 -14.87 -8.52
N PRO A 10 27.70 -14.86 -7.95
CA PRO A 10 26.49 -14.99 -8.74
C PRO A 10 26.43 -13.91 -9.84
N PRO A 11 25.86 -14.21 -11.03
CA PRO A 11 26.00 -13.41 -12.25
C PRO A 11 25.27 -12.05 -12.24
N TRP A 12 24.76 -11.62 -11.08
CA TRP A 12 23.89 -10.46 -10.95
C TRP A 12 24.69 -9.18 -10.72
N ASN A 13 24.54 -8.19 -11.61
CA ASN A 13 25.05 -6.84 -11.36
C ASN A 13 24.05 -6.04 -10.50
N TRP A 14 24.30 -5.97 -9.19
CA TRP A 14 23.47 -5.24 -8.22
C TRP A 14 23.19 -3.79 -8.61
N SER A 15 24.12 -3.12 -9.28
CA SER A 15 23.93 -1.72 -9.70
C SER A 15 22.88 -1.59 -10.81
N GLU A 16 22.88 -2.52 -11.78
CA GLU A 16 21.90 -2.58 -12.86
C GLU A 16 20.51 -2.99 -12.35
N GLN A 17 20.46 -3.94 -11.41
CA GLN A 17 19.20 -4.36 -10.78
C GLN A 17 18.57 -3.22 -9.97
N ASN A 18 19.34 -2.48 -9.19
CA ASN A 18 18.85 -1.30 -8.47
C ASN A 18 18.36 -0.21 -9.43
N ALA A 19 19.06 0.02 -10.54
CA ALA A 19 18.62 0.96 -11.56
C ALA A 19 17.30 0.51 -12.23
N MET A 20 17.15 -0.78 -12.50
CA MET A 20 15.92 -1.36 -13.04
C MET A 20 14.74 -1.20 -12.07
N LEU A 21 14.93 -1.52 -10.79
CA LEU A 21 13.90 -1.37 -9.75
C LEU A 21 13.45 0.10 -9.62
N ARG A 22 14.38 1.05 -9.60
CA ARG A 22 14.07 2.49 -9.55
C ARG A 22 13.25 2.94 -10.76
N ARG A 23 13.58 2.46 -11.96
CA ARG A 23 12.81 2.76 -13.18
C ARG A 23 11.41 2.19 -13.12
N ALA A 24 11.26 0.95 -12.63
CA ALA A 24 9.97 0.30 -12.45
C ALA A 24 9.08 1.06 -11.45
N VAL A 25 9.62 1.44 -10.29
CA VAL A 25 8.91 2.25 -9.28
C VAL A 25 8.49 3.60 -9.87
N ALA A 26 9.41 4.30 -10.53
CA ALA A 26 9.09 5.60 -11.16
C ALA A 26 8.02 5.47 -12.27
N ALA A 27 8.01 4.37 -13.02
CA ALA A 27 6.99 4.09 -14.01
C ALA A 27 5.63 3.81 -13.35
N GLY A 28 5.59 3.03 -12.27
CA GLY A 28 4.36 2.76 -11.53
C GLY A 28 3.76 4.00 -10.88
N VAL A 29 4.60 4.88 -10.31
CA VAL A 29 4.16 6.19 -9.80
C VAL A 29 3.48 7.00 -10.89
N ARG A 30 4.13 7.12 -12.06
CA ARG A 30 3.53 7.83 -13.21
C ARG A 30 2.22 7.21 -13.65
N GLN A 31 2.13 5.88 -13.67
CA GLN A 31 0.91 5.18 -14.07
C GLN A 31 -0.27 5.47 -13.13
N ILE A 32 -0.04 5.52 -11.81
CA ILE A 32 -1.11 5.86 -10.85
C ILE A 32 -1.46 7.34 -10.92
N MET A 33 -0.46 8.22 -10.99
CA MET A 33 -0.69 9.67 -10.94
C MET A 33 -1.28 10.21 -12.23
N THR A 34 -0.76 9.74 -13.36
CA THR A 34 -1.04 10.24 -14.71
C THR A 34 -1.16 9.06 -15.68
N PRO A 35 -2.21 8.24 -15.56
CA PRO A 35 -2.35 7.02 -16.35
C PRO A 35 -2.45 7.36 -17.84
N VAL A 36 -1.71 6.61 -18.66
CA VAL A 36 -1.71 6.77 -20.13
C VAL A 36 -3.03 6.31 -20.76
N ARG A 37 -3.74 5.40 -20.07
CA ARG A 37 -5.05 4.90 -20.48
C ARG A 37 -6.11 5.34 -19.47
N PRO A 38 -7.36 5.56 -19.90
CA PRO A 38 -8.46 5.80 -18.98
C PRO A 38 -8.52 4.69 -17.92
N MET A 39 -8.70 5.10 -16.66
CA MET A 39 -8.94 4.22 -15.52
C MET A 39 -10.40 4.38 -15.09
N VAL A 40 -10.97 3.34 -14.49
CA VAL A 40 -12.30 3.37 -13.87
C VAL A 40 -12.28 4.30 -12.65
N LEU A 41 -11.21 4.25 -11.85
CA LEU A 41 -10.97 5.18 -10.77
C LEU A 41 -10.69 6.59 -11.31
N THR A 42 -11.40 7.57 -10.79
CA THR A 42 -11.10 8.98 -10.98
C THR A 42 -9.74 9.34 -10.35
N LYS A 43 -9.16 10.48 -10.76
CA LYS A 43 -7.91 10.98 -10.17
C LYS A 43 -8.02 11.11 -8.64
N LEU A 44 -9.12 11.67 -8.16
CA LEU A 44 -9.34 11.91 -6.73
C LEU A 44 -9.47 10.60 -5.94
N GLU A 45 -10.15 9.60 -6.47
CA GLU A 45 -10.24 8.27 -5.83
C GLU A 45 -8.88 7.61 -5.72
N ARG A 46 -8.05 7.67 -6.78
CA ARG A 46 -6.67 7.16 -6.73
C ARG A 46 -5.83 7.91 -5.69
N GLN A 47 -5.94 9.23 -5.63
CA GLN A 47 -5.26 10.06 -4.62
C GLN A 47 -5.65 9.64 -3.20
N MET A 48 -6.95 9.48 -2.91
CA MET A 48 -7.44 9.07 -1.60
C MET A 48 -6.96 7.67 -1.21
N ILE A 49 -7.07 6.68 -2.10
CA ILE A 49 -6.63 5.30 -1.80
C ILE A 49 -5.12 5.26 -1.59
N SER A 50 -4.34 5.96 -2.42
CA SER A 50 -2.89 6.02 -2.29
C SER A 50 -2.44 6.70 -1.00
N ALA A 51 -3.03 7.85 -0.64
CA ALA A 51 -2.73 8.57 0.60
C ALA A 51 -3.10 7.74 1.83
N PHE A 52 -4.30 7.15 1.85
CA PHE A 52 -4.76 6.26 2.92
C PHE A 52 -3.80 5.08 3.12
N THR A 53 -3.45 4.39 2.03
CA THR A 53 -2.55 3.22 2.08
C THR A 53 -1.16 3.61 2.57
N ALA A 54 -0.63 4.75 2.11
CA ALA A 54 0.69 5.22 2.50
C ALA A 54 0.77 5.57 3.99
N GLU A 55 -0.25 6.28 4.50
CA GLU A 55 -0.37 6.64 5.92
C GLU A 55 -0.58 5.41 6.80
N TYR A 56 -1.45 4.48 6.39
CA TYR A 56 -1.68 3.22 7.11
C TYR A 56 -0.36 2.43 7.29
N LEU A 57 0.48 2.41 6.26
CA LEU A 57 1.79 1.73 6.30
C LEU A 57 2.87 2.52 7.05
N GLY A 58 2.70 3.83 7.22
CA GLY A 58 3.60 4.71 7.96
C GLY A 58 5.00 4.88 7.36
N GLU A 59 5.23 4.56 6.08
CA GLU A 59 6.55 4.82 5.45
C GLU A 59 6.67 6.31 5.06
N PRO A 60 7.62 7.07 5.64
CA PRO A 60 7.61 8.53 5.52
C PRO A 60 7.67 9.10 4.11
N HIS A 61 8.33 8.44 3.14
CA HIS A 61 8.40 8.94 1.78
C HIS A 61 7.09 8.69 1.03
N CYS A 62 6.48 7.51 1.21
CA CYS A 62 5.16 7.23 0.66
C CYS A 62 4.13 8.21 1.25
N VAL A 63 4.15 8.43 2.57
CA VAL A 63 3.27 9.40 3.26
C VAL A 63 3.43 10.79 2.65
N ALA A 64 4.66 11.29 2.55
CA ALA A 64 4.93 12.60 1.96
C ALA A 64 4.46 12.68 0.50
N LEU A 65 4.82 11.71 -0.34
CA LEU A 65 4.51 11.72 -1.77
C LEU A 65 3.00 11.69 -2.04
N PHE A 66 2.28 10.75 -1.44
CA PHE A 66 0.87 10.55 -1.73
C PHE A 66 -0.02 11.53 -0.95
N GLY A 67 0.41 11.97 0.24
CA GLY A 67 -0.21 13.06 0.98
C GLY A 67 -0.11 14.39 0.22
N GLU A 68 1.07 14.75 -0.29
CA GLU A 68 1.27 15.95 -1.12
C GLU A 68 0.38 15.89 -2.36
N TRP A 69 0.39 14.76 -3.07
CA TRP A 69 -0.42 14.58 -4.28
C TRP A 69 -1.92 14.76 -4.05
N LEU A 70 -2.47 14.27 -2.93
CA LEU A 70 -3.87 14.51 -2.58
C LEU A 70 -4.09 15.98 -2.18
N SER A 71 -3.18 16.57 -1.42
CA SER A 71 -3.28 17.95 -0.93
C SER A 71 -3.32 19.00 -2.05
N GLU A 72 -2.62 18.74 -3.17
CA GLU A 72 -2.68 19.58 -4.38
C GLU A 72 -4.09 19.70 -4.96
N THR A 73 -4.94 18.69 -4.73
CA THR A 73 -6.32 18.64 -5.25
C THR A 73 -7.35 18.98 -4.17
N ALA A 74 -7.14 18.52 -2.93
CA ALA A 74 -8.04 18.73 -1.81
C ALA A 74 -7.31 18.64 -0.45
N LEU A 75 -6.79 19.77 0.03
CA LEU A 75 -6.05 19.84 1.31
C LEU A 75 -6.86 19.31 2.50
N ASP A 76 -8.11 19.75 2.65
CA ASP A 76 -8.98 19.32 3.77
C ASP A 76 -9.22 17.81 3.75
N LEU A 77 -9.29 17.22 2.56
CA LEU A 77 -9.48 15.78 2.39
C LEU A 77 -8.20 15.01 2.69
N ALA A 78 -7.04 15.56 2.34
CA ALA A 78 -5.75 14.97 2.69
C ALA A 78 -5.58 14.81 4.20
N ILE A 79 -5.93 15.85 4.97
CA ILE A 79 -5.88 15.82 6.44
C ILE A 79 -6.80 14.72 6.98
N ARG A 80 -8.07 14.70 6.55
CA ARG A 80 -9.05 13.71 7.03
C ARG A 80 -8.72 12.27 6.64
N ILE A 81 -8.15 12.07 5.45
CA ILE A 81 -7.71 10.73 5.01
C ILE A 81 -6.51 10.26 5.82
N SER A 82 -5.57 11.16 6.15
CA SER A 82 -4.44 10.86 7.04
C SER A 82 -4.93 10.46 8.44
N ASP A 83 -5.81 11.27 9.06
CA ASP A 83 -6.42 10.96 10.36
C ASP A 83 -7.17 9.61 10.35
N ALA A 84 -7.91 9.33 9.27
CA ALA A 84 -8.65 8.09 9.10
C ALA A 84 -7.72 6.87 9.00
N ALA A 85 -6.62 6.98 8.27
CA ALA A 85 -5.63 5.92 8.13
C ALA A 85 -4.86 5.66 9.43
N GLU A 86 -4.49 6.71 10.17
CA GLU A 86 -3.87 6.57 11.49
C GLU A 86 -4.81 5.85 12.47
N GLN A 87 -6.10 6.15 12.44
CA GLN A 87 -7.10 5.45 13.24
C GLN A 87 -7.24 3.98 12.83
N ALA A 88 -7.26 3.71 11.53
CA ALA A 88 -7.35 2.36 10.97
C ALA A 88 -6.11 1.50 11.29
N ALA A 89 -4.92 2.12 11.35
CA ALA A 89 -3.66 1.43 11.63
C ALA A 89 -3.47 1.07 13.11
N ARG A 90 -4.27 1.62 14.02
CA ARG A 90 -4.21 1.26 15.44
C ARG A 90 -4.62 -0.20 15.60
N PRO A 91 -3.85 -1.02 16.34
CA PRO A 91 -4.23 -2.40 16.57
C PRO A 91 -5.62 -2.45 17.22
N ASP A 92 -6.54 -3.20 16.59
CA ASP A 92 -7.79 -3.62 17.22
C ASP A 92 -7.44 -4.20 18.61
N PRO A 93 -8.20 -3.95 19.69
CA PRO A 93 -7.99 -4.50 21.04
C PRO A 93 -7.61 -5.99 21.17
N TYR A 94 -7.74 -6.78 20.10
CA TYR A 94 -7.33 -8.19 20.02
C TYR A 94 -5.93 -8.43 19.43
N GLY A 95 -5.07 -7.41 19.38
CA GLY A 95 -3.69 -7.47 18.86
C GLY A 95 -3.02 -8.84 18.97
N SER A 96 -2.65 -9.40 17.81
CA SER A 96 -1.85 -10.62 17.57
C SER A 96 -1.58 -11.48 18.81
N LEU A 97 -2.47 -12.42 19.11
CA LEU A 97 -2.11 -13.59 19.91
C LEU A 97 -1.26 -14.52 19.04
N PRO A 98 0.04 -14.76 19.37
CA PRO A 98 0.86 -15.64 18.58
C PRO A 98 0.43 -17.10 18.81
N GLY A 99 0.00 -17.79 17.75
CA GLY A 99 -0.14 -19.25 17.74
C GLY A 99 -1.55 -19.82 17.52
N PHE A 100 -2.58 -19.00 17.38
CA PHE A 100 -3.87 -19.46 16.86
C PHE A 100 -4.07 -18.92 15.45
N SER A 101 -4.13 -19.82 14.46
CA SER A 101 -4.69 -19.49 13.16
C SER A 101 -6.10 -18.97 13.42
N ALA A 102 -6.30 -17.65 13.30
CA ALA A 102 -7.57 -17.00 13.60
C ALA A 102 -8.70 -17.74 12.85
N CYS A 103 -9.54 -18.45 13.62
CA CYS A 103 -10.74 -19.05 13.07
C CYS A 103 -11.54 -17.94 12.40
N ARG A 104 -12.07 -18.20 11.21
CA ARG A 104 -12.85 -17.25 10.40
C ARG A 104 -13.98 -16.55 11.18
N ALA A 105 -14.42 -17.13 12.31
CA ALA A 105 -15.43 -16.59 13.21
C ALA A 105 -14.93 -15.55 14.24
N GLU A 106 -13.61 -15.46 14.49
CA GLU A 106 -13.01 -14.47 15.39
C GLU A 106 -12.64 -13.15 14.69
N ARG A 107 -12.72 -13.12 13.35
CA ARG A 107 -12.68 -11.89 12.52
C ARG A 107 -13.98 -11.07 12.57
N ASN A 108 -14.79 -11.27 13.59
CA ASN A 108 -15.88 -10.37 13.98
C ASN A 108 -15.39 -9.29 14.98
N GLY A 109 -14.06 -9.05 15.04
CA GLY A 109 -13.49 -7.84 15.62
C GLY A 109 -14.06 -6.61 14.92
N ALA A 110 -14.09 -5.47 15.60
CA ALA A 110 -14.75 -4.28 15.09
C ALA A 110 -14.07 -3.87 13.77
N THR A 111 -14.71 -4.16 12.64
CA THR A 111 -14.26 -3.69 11.33
C THR A 111 -14.07 -2.19 11.46
N TRP A 112 -12.92 -1.66 11.07
CA TRP A 112 -12.73 -0.22 11.03
C TRP A 112 -13.83 0.40 10.14
N HIS A 113 -14.46 1.46 10.62
CA HIS A 113 -15.48 2.20 9.88
C HIS A 113 -14.98 3.62 9.65
N VAL A 114 -15.33 4.17 8.47
CA VAL A 114 -15.08 5.57 8.16
C VAL A 114 -15.91 6.46 9.09
N ASP A 115 -15.27 7.46 9.69
CA ASP A 115 -15.94 8.47 10.52
C ASP A 115 -17.14 9.11 9.79
N PRO A 116 -18.29 9.35 10.48
CA PRO A 116 -19.48 9.90 9.83
C PRO A 116 -19.28 11.23 9.10
N ALA A 117 -18.38 12.11 9.57
CA ALA A 117 -18.11 13.38 8.89
C ALA A 117 -17.31 13.16 7.60
N LEU A 118 -16.34 12.24 7.61
CA LEU A 118 -15.63 11.85 6.39
C LEU A 118 -16.57 11.12 5.42
N LEU A 119 -17.41 10.21 5.90
CA LEU A 119 -18.43 9.52 5.11
C LEU A 119 -19.39 10.50 4.42
N ALA A 120 -19.85 11.54 5.13
CA ALA A 120 -20.71 12.57 4.55
C ALA A 120 -20.01 13.36 3.43
N GLN A 121 -18.68 13.47 3.49
CA GLN A 121 -17.88 14.21 2.50
C GLN A 121 -17.55 13.37 1.25
N ILE A 122 -17.15 12.10 1.42
CA ILE A 122 -16.70 11.24 0.31
C ILE A 122 -17.80 10.33 -0.25
N GLY A 123 -18.90 10.19 0.50
CA GLY A 123 -20.02 9.33 0.16
C GLY A 123 -19.76 7.82 0.41
N PRO A 124 -20.84 7.01 0.38
CA PRO A 124 -20.78 5.60 0.75
C PRO A 124 -19.92 4.75 -0.19
N ARG A 125 -19.93 5.07 -1.49
CA ARG A 125 -19.14 4.33 -2.49
C ARG A 125 -17.64 4.42 -2.20
N MET A 126 -17.14 5.61 -1.91
CA MET A 126 -15.72 5.79 -1.60
C MET A 126 -15.36 5.29 -0.20
N ALA A 127 -16.26 5.44 0.77
CA ALA A 127 -16.06 4.88 2.10
C ALA A 127 -15.87 3.36 2.07
N ALA A 128 -16.67 2.64 1.27
CA ALA A 128 -16.50 1.20 1.05
C ALA A 128 -15.13 0.84 0.45
N ALA A 129 -14.58 1.69 -0.43
CA ALA A 129 -13.23 1.51 -0.98
C ALA A 129 -12.13 1.66 0.07
N LEU A 130 -12.28 2.60 1.01
CA LEU A 130 -11.31 2.73 2.11
C LEU A 130 -11.39 1.54 3.08
N VAL A 131 -12.60 1.06 3.39
CA VAL A 131 -12.79 -0.13 4.25
C VAL A 131 -12.19 -1.37 3.58
N TYR A 132 -12.41 -1.54 2.27
CA TYR A 132 -11.80 -2.62 1.50
C TYR A 132 -10.27 -2.53 1.49
N ALA A 133 -9.69 -1.33 1.29
CA ALA A 133 -8.25 -1.13 1.35
C ALA A 133 -7.67 -1.47 2.73
N HIS A 134 -8.34 -1.06 3.81
CA HIS A 134 -7.98 -1.45 5.18
C HIS A 134 -7.95 -2.98 5.35
N GLN A 135 -9.00 -3.69 4.92
CA GLN A 135 -9.08 -5.15 5.03
C GLN A 135 -7.94 -5.84 4.24
N SER A 136 -7.66 -5.36 3.02
CA SER A 136 -6.57 -5.86 2.18
C SER A 136 -5.18 -5.65 2.81
N LEU A 137 -5.02 -4.59 3.60
CA LEU A 137 -3.77 -4.29 4.31
C LEU A 137 -3.60 -5.10 5.60
N MET A 138 -4.69 -5.57 6.22
CA MET A 138 -4.64 -6.38 7.45
C MET A 138 -4.09 -7.79 7.21
N ASP A 139 -4.54 -8.47 6.16
CA ASP A 139 -4.14 -9.85 5.84
C ASP A 139 -3.77 -9.97 4.36
N PRO A 140 -2.52 -9.63 4.00
CA PRO A 140 -2.11 -9.49 2.62
C PRO A 140 -2.05 -10.80 1.82
N ASP A 141 -2.07 -11.95 2.50
CA ASP A 141 -1.97 -13.26 1.88
C ASP A 141 -3.36 -13.86 1.58
N LEU A 142 -4.43 -13.20 2.03
CA LEU A 142 -5.81 -13.62 1.80
C LEU A 142 -6.54 -12.68 0.84
N PRO A 143 -7.38 -13.23 -0.06
CA PRO A 143 -8.25 -12.41 -0.89
C PRO A 143 -9.25 -11.65 0.00
N THR A 144 -9.39 -10.35 -0.26
CA THR A 144 -10.41 -9.52 0.40
C THR A 144 -11.75 -9.73 -0.30
N ASP A 145 -12.83 -9.79 0.47
CA ASP A 145 -14.18 -9.93 -0.08
C ASP A 145 -14.65 -8.61 -0.71
N ALA A 146 -14.85 -8.60 -2.03
CA ALA A 146 -15.32 -7.44 -2.77
C ALA A 146 -16.85 -7.28 -2.79
N GLY A 147 -17.61 -8.14 -2.09
CA GLY A 147 -19.07 -8.14 -2.10
C GLY A 147 -19.69 -6.78 -1.74
N GLU A 148 -19.15 -6.10 -0.73
CA GLU A 148 -19.62 -4.77 -0.31
C GLU A 148 -19.28 -3.68 -1.33
N LEU A 149 -18.10 -3.73 -1.95
CA LEU A 149 -17.73 -2.84 -3.06
C LEU A 149 -18.73 -2.97 -4.22
N LEU A 150 -19.00 -4.20 -4.64
CA LEU A 150 -19.95 -4.49 -5.73
C LEU A 150 -21.35 -4.00 -5.38
N ALA A 151 -21.81 -4.22 -4.13
CA ALA A 151 -23.10 -3.71 -3.66
C ALA A 151 -23.19 -2.18 -3.65
N MET A 152 -22.07 -1.48 -3.46
CA MET A 152 -21.96 -0.02 -3.52
C MET A 152 -21.74 0.54 -4.93
N GLY A 153 -21.86 -0.31 -5.96
CA GLY A 153 -21.83 0.09 -7.36
C GLY A 153 -20.45 0.14 -7.99
N TRP A 154 -19.43 -0.44 -7.36
CA TRP A 154 -18.14 -0.66 -8.01
C TRP A 154 -18.25 -1.76 -9.08
N SER A 155 -17.57 -1.58 -10.20
CA SER A 155 -17.42 -2.65 -11.20
C SER A 155 -16.27 -3.59 -10.83
N PRO A 156 -16.23 -4.83 -11.34
CA PRO A 156 -15.11 -5.74 -11.13
C PRO A 156 -13.76 -5.13 -11.55
N GLU A 157 -13.74 -4.35 -12.63
CA GLU A 157 -12.55 -3.63 -13.10
C GLU A 157 -12.13 -2.55 -12.10
N GLY A 158 -13.09 -1.83 -11.51
CA GLY A 158 -12.82 -0.86 -10.45
C GLY A 158 -12.22 -1.51 -9.20
N VAL A 159 -12.72 -2.68 -8.79
CA VAL A 159 -12.12 -3.47 -7.68
C VAL A 159 -10.66 -3.83 -7.99
N ALA A 160 -10.40 -4.34 -9.20
CA ALA A 160 -9.04 -4.69 -9.62
C ALA A 160 -8.09 -3.47 -9.68
N GLU A 161 -8.60 -2.29 -10.05
CA GLU A 161 -7.81 -1.06 -9.98
C GLU A 161 -7.52 -0.62 -8.54
N ILE A 162 -8.47 -0.79 -7.60
CA ILE A 162 -8.24 -0.52 -6.16
C ILE A 162 -7.14 -1.45 -5.64
N ASP A 163 -7.24 -2.76 -5.89
CA ASP A 163 -6.21 -3.74 -5.51
C ASP A 163 -4.84 -3.36 -6.08
N GLY A 164 -4.79 -2.97 -7.35
CA GLY A 164 -3.56 -2.56 -8.03
C GLY A 164 -2.91 -1.33 -7.37
N VAL A 165 -3.70 -0.34 -6.96
CA VAL A 165 -3.21 0.85 -6.25
C VAL A 165 -2.67 0.45 -4.87
N VAL A 166 -3.44 -0.31 -4.08
CA VAL A 166 -3.05 -0.74 -2.73
C VAL A 166 -1.76 -1.57 -2.78
N ALA A 167 -1.72 -2.57 -3.66
CA ALA A 167 -0.56 -3.45 -3.83
C ALA A 167 0.69 -2.67 -4.27
N PHE A 168 0.55 -1.70 -5.18
CA PHE A 168 1.68 -0.89 -5.63
C PHE A 168 2.26 -0.02 -4.51
N VAL A 169 1.41 0.70 -3.76
CA VAL A 169 1.86 1.55 -2.64
C VAL A 169 2.52 0.70 -1.56
N ARG A 170 1.93 -0.46 -1.23
CA ARG A 170 2.52 -1.44 -0.31
C ARG A 170 3.89 -1.93 -0.79
N GLN A 171 4.02 -2.28 -2.06
CA GLN A 171 5.29 -2.70 -2.64
C GLN A 171 6.34 -1.57 -2.58
N MET A 172 5.94 -0.32 -2.81
CA MET A 172 6.85 0.83 -2.69
C MET A 172 7.37 1.00 -1.27
N ALA A 173 6.49 0.92 -0.27
CA ALA A 173 6.87 0.99 1.14
C ALA A 173 7.86 -0.12 1.53
N ILE A 174 7.62 -1.36 1.04
CA ILE A 174 8.52 -2.51 1.26
C ILE A 174 9.87 -2.33 0.56
N LEU A 175 9.90 -1.92 -0.71
CA LEU A 175 11.17 -1.76 -1.45
C LEU A 175 12.05 -0.65 -0.87
N ARG A 176 11.46 0.40 -0.29
CA ARG A 176 12.21 1.43 0.44
C ARG A 176 12.77 0.92 1.76
N TRP A 177 12.11 -0.02 2.42
CA TRP A 177 12.71 -0.74 3.54
C TRP A 177 13.96 -1.51 3.10
N ILE A 178 13.98 -2.08 1.88
CA ILE A 178 15.18 -2.72 1.32
C ILE A 178 16.31 -1.71 1.09
N ASP A 179 16.04 -0.49 0.62
CA ASP A 179 17.07 0.57 0.50
C ASP A 179 17.67 0.97 1.87
N LYS A 180 16.88 0.91 2.96
CA LYS A 180 17.39 1.11 4.34
C LYS A 180 18.12 -0.12 4.90
N GLY A 181 17.71 -1.33 4.52
CA GLY A 181 18.33 -2.61 4.88
C GLY A 181 19.56 -2.99 4.04
N ALA A 182 19.81 -2.29 2.92
CA ALA A 182 20.97 -2.43 2.06
C ALA A 182 22.23 -1.69 2.57
N ALA A 183 22.28 -1.37 3.87
CA ALA A 183 23.55 -1.33 4.57
C ALA A 183 24.10 -2.76 4.62
N LEU A 184 24.65 -3.22 3.50
CA LEU A 184 25.41 -4.45 3.40
C LEU A 184 26.47 -4.47 4.51
N PRO A 185 26.78 -5.63 5.10
CA PRO A 185 27.84 -5.73 6.08
C PRO A 185 29.14 -5.25 5.41
N VAL A 186 29.59 -4.05 5.79
CA VAL A 186 30.97 -3.66 5.62
C VAL A 186 31.74 -4.64 6.49
N GLN A 187 32.26 -5.71 5.90
CA GLN A 187 33.34 -6.45 6.53
C GLN A 187 34.46 -5.44 6.77
N ARG A 188 34.64 -5.04 8.04
CA ARG A 188 35.96 -4.62 8.49
C ARG A 188 36.84 -5.85 8.37
N ILE A 189 37.63 -5.91 7.32
CA ILE A 189 38.80 -6.78 7.27
C ILE A 189 39.95 -5.96 7.87
N PRO A 190 40.78 -6.55 8.75
CA PRO A 190 41.81 -5.85 9.53
C PRO A 190 42.82 -5.05 8.71
#